data_AF-A0A432FI08-F1
#
_entry.id   AF-A0A432FI08-F1
#
_cell.length_a   1.000
_cell.length_b   1.000
_cell.length_c   1.000
_cell.angle_alpha   90.00
_cell.angle_beta   90.00
_cell.angle_gamma   90.00
#
_symmetry.space_group_name_H-M   'P 1'
#
loop_
_entity.id
_entity.type
_entity.pdbx_description
1 polymer ?
#
loop_
_entity_poly.entity_id
_entity_poly.type
_entity_poly.pdbx_seq_one_letter_code
_entity_poly.pdbx_strand_id
1 'polypeptide(L)' 'IRLAKIALDDGLGGPIISASAYLMKHPIKQMSDTEAKVECEKFVAGND' A
#
# COMPACT_ATOMS: atom_id res chain seq x y z
N ILE A 1 -7.34 -5.73 -5.10
CA ILE A 1 -7.72 -5.30 -6.47
C ILE A 1 -7.82 -3.77 -6.56
N ARG A 2 -8.68 -3.09 -5.78
CA ARG A 2 -8.85 -1.62 -5.84
C ARG A 2 -7.53 -0.83 -5.72
N LEU A 3 -6.68 -1.16 -4.75
CA LEU A 3 -5.38 -0.50 -4.55
C LEU A 3 -4.43 -0.68 -5.74
N ALA A 4 -4.46 -1.84 -6.39
CA ALA A 4 -3.67 -2.08 -7.60
C ALA A 4 -4.17 -1.25 -8.80
N LYS A 5 -5.48 -0.97 -8.86
CA LYS A 5 -6.03 -0.08 -9.90
C LYS A 5 -5.62 1.37 -9.68
N ILE A 6 -5.63 1.84 -8.42
CA ILE A 6 -5.13 3.18 -8.06
C ILE A 6 -3.66 3.31 -8.46
N ALA A 7 -2.80 2.36 -8.07
CA ALA A 7 -1.39 2.38 -8.45
C ALA A 7 -1.19 2.39 -9.97
N LEU A 8 -1.99 1.61 -10.71
CA LEU A 8 -1.94 1.60 -12.17
C LEU A 8 -2.34 2.95 -12.77
N ASP A 9 -3.37 3.58 -12.23
CA ASP A 9 -3.87 4.89 -12.69
C ASP A 9 -2.87 6.00 -12.42
N ASP A 10 -2.12 5.91 -11.32
CA ASP A 10 -1.04 6.82 -10.96
C ASP A 10 0.29 6.49 -11.68
N GLY A 11 0.32 5.45 -12.52
CA GLY A 11 1.52 5.03 -13.24
C GLY A 11 2.62 4.44 -12.35
N LEU A 12 2.29 4.03 -11.12
CA LEU A 12 3.21 3.42 -10.18
C LEU A 12 3.55 1.98 -10.59
N GLY A 13 4.84 1.75 -10.87
CA GLY A 13 5.39 0.44 -11.13
C GLY A 13 5.96 -0.22 -9.88
N GLY A 14 5.81 -1.54 -9.76
CA GLY A 14 6.38 -2.33 -8.67
C GLY A 14 5.40 -2.57 -7.50
N PRO A 15 5.90 -3.13 -6.38
CA PRO A 15 5.07 -3.52 -5.26
C PRO A 15 4.61 -2.31 -4.43
N ILE A 16 3.30 -2.22 -4.17
CA ILE A 16 2.71 -1.20 -3.29
C ILE A 16 3.05 -1.57 -1.85
N ILE A 17 4.07 -0.93 -1.27
CA ILE A 17 4.63 -1.30 0.03
C ILE A 17 3.59 -1.15 1.15
N SER A 18 2.85 -0.04 1.19
CA SER A 18 1.79 0.23 2.19
C SER A 18 0.68 -0.82 2.14
N ALA A 19 0.16 -1.11 0.95
CA ALA A 19 -0.86 -2.15 0.75
C ALA A 19 -0.34 -3.55 1.08
N SER A 20 0.91 -3.87 0.72
CA SER A 20 1.51 -5.17 1.00
C SER A 20 1.72 -5.38 2.49
N ALA A 21 2.23 -4.36 3.19
CA ALA A 21 2.44 -4.39 4.64
C ALA A 21 1.12 -4.62 5.40
N TYR A 22 0.01 -4.07 4.91
CA TYR A 22 -1.28 -4.19 5.59
C TYR A 22 -2.07 -5.47 5.24
N LEU A 23 -1.95 -5.97 4.01
CA LEU A 23 -2.83 -7.03 3.50
C LEU A 23 -2.15 -8.40 3.36
N MET A 24 -0.82 -8.46 3.41
CA MET A 24 -0.08 -9.69 3.11
C MET A 24 0.62 -10.25 4.35
N LYS A 25 0.63 -11.58 4.49
CA LYS A 25 1.28 -12.28 5.60
C LYS A 25 2.81 -12.12 5.61
N HIS A 26 3.42 -11.99 4.43
CA HIS A 26 4.87 -11.86 4.27
C HIS A 26 5.17 -10.64 3.39
N PRO A 27 5.10 -9.42 3.94
CA PRO A 27 5.36 -8.21 3.18
C PRO A 27 6.86 -8.00 2.97
N ILE A 28 7.22 -7.27 1.90
CA ILE A 28 8.62 -6.91 1.59
C ILE A 28 9.21 -6.01 2.67
N LYS A 29 8.39 -5.08 3.19
CA LYS A 29 8.71 -4.23 4.33
C LYS A 29 7.75 -4.58 5.46
N GLN A 30 8.29 -5.07 6.56
CA GLN A 30 7.50 -5.32 7.77
C GLN A 30 7.17 -3.99 8.45
N MET A 31 5.92 -3.83 8.82
CA MET A 31 5.37 -2.70 9.57
C MET A 31 4.42 -3.26 10.62
N SER A 32 4.16 -2.52 11.70
CA SER A 32 3.04 -2.90 12.57
C SER A 32 1.71 -2.68 11.83
N ASP A 33 0.68 -3.46 12.18
CA ASP A 33 -0.63 -3.37 11.53
C ASP A 33 -1.22 -1.95 11.57
N THR A 34 -1.00 -1.21 12.66
CA THR A 34 -1.48 0.17 12.83
C THR A 34 -0.76 1.12 11.87
N GLU A 35 0.56 1.01 11.77
CA GLU A 35 1.34 1.83 10.83
C GLU A 35 0.97 1.48 9.38
N ALA A 36 0.90 0.18 9.05
CA ALA A 36 0.56 -0.29 7.73
C ALA A 36 -0.83 0.20 7.29
N LYS A 37 -1.79 0.26 8.21
CA LYS A 37 -3.12 0.82 7.96
C LYS A 37 -3.04 2.31 7.62
N VAL A 38 -2.33 3.10 8.43
CA VAL A 38 -2.18 4.55 8.23
C VAL A 38 -1.50 4.84 6.89
N GLU A 39 -0.43 4.13 6.55
CA GLU A 39 0.27 4.28 5.28
C GLU A 39 -0.61 3.85 4.09
N CYS A 40 -1.43 2.81 4.25
CA CYS A 40 -2.38 2.40 3.22
C CYS A 40 -3.48 3.45 3.00
N GLU A 41 -3.95 4.10 4.07
CA GLU A 41 -4.92 5.20 3.98
C GLU A 41 -4.32 6.45 3.31
N LYS A 42 -3.05 6.78 3.58
CA LYS A 42 -2.33 7.86 2.89
C LYS A 42 -2.17 7.60 1.40
N PHE A 43 -1.78 6.39 1.01
CA PHE A 43 -1.70 5.97 -0.39
C PHE A 43 -3.04 6.16 -1.11
N VAL A 44 -4.15 5.74 -0.48
CA VAL A 44 -5.49 5.92 -1.07
C VAL A 44 -5.90 7.39 -1.18
N ALA A 45 -5.43 8.25 -0.27
CA ALA A 45 -5.70 9.68 -0.29
C ALA A 45 -4.88 10.45 -1.35
N GLY A 46 -3.91 9.81 -2.01
CA GLY A 46 -2.98 10.47 -2.93
C GLY A 46 -1.97 11.38 -2.22
N ASN A 47 -1.72 11.14 -0.93
CA ASN A 47 -0.78 11.91 -0.10
C ASN A 47 0.58 11.19 0.07
N ASP A 48 0.96 10.36 -0.91
CA ASP A 48 2.21 9.59 -0.92
C ASP A 48 3.40 10.37 -1.48
#